data_AF-A0A2E3FQA4-F1
#
_entry.id   AF-A0A2E3FQA4-F1
#
_cell.length_a   1.000
_cell.length_b   1.000
_cell.length_c   1.000
_cell.angle_alpha   90.00
_cell.angle_beta   90.00
_cell.angle_gamma   90.00
#
_symmetry.space_group_name_H-M   'P 1'
#
loop_
_entity.id
_entity.type
_entity.pdbx_description
1 polymer ?
#
loop_
_entity_poly.entity_id
_entity_poly.type
_entity_poly.pdbx_seq_one_letter_code
_entity_poly.pdbx_strand_id
1 'polypeptide(L)'
;MDDVSPEVLEWILEAFGEDPEALSVWSVDEDMVQILFRLSDKVVISDLSWQDEKILEEASLVVRLSNWKPNSILTRRMPDGFVRFTHRSKKIILAPEVRSDQWAAGLLEGWLSDMHGANSVPKSRAQRISGIKRQRDTVTKLIEQANLTTIRNEIDFIDHRLATANRRLTGERPNYSSSEE
;
A
#
# COMPACT_ATOMS: atom_id res chain seq x y z
N MET A 1 6.86 -20.97 5.12
CA MET A 1 6.07 -19.91 4.48
C MET A 1 5.78 -18.96 5.61
N ASP A 2 6.35 -17.75 5.59
CA ASP A 2 6.10 -16.78 6.67
C ASP A 2 4.58 -16.57 6.74
N ASP A 3 4.00 -16.80 7.92
CA ASP A 3 2.55 -16.76 8.13
C ASP A 3 2.14 -15.28 8.19
N VAL A 4 1.67 -14.76 7.05
CA VAL A 4 1.34 -13.35 6.88
C VAL A 4 -0.17 -13.22 6.86
N SER A 5 -0.68 -12.27 7.64
CA SER A 5 -2.11 -12.15 7.83
C SER A 5 -2.82 -11.85 6.49
N PRO A 6 -4.03 -12.39 6.27
CA PRO A 6 -4.81 -12.13 5.06
C PRO A 6 -5.03 -10.64 4.77
N GLU A 7 -5.14 -9.83 5.81
CA GLU A 7 -5.33 -8.38 5.76
C GLU A 7 -4.14 -7.69 5.09
N VAL A 8 -2.91 -8.18 5.32
CA VAL A 8 -1.71 -7.64 4.67
C VAL A 8 -1.73 -7.94 3.17
N LEU A 9 -2.19 -9.13 2.77
CA LEU A 9 -2.32 -9.48 1.36
C LEU A 9 -3.40 -8.66 0.67
N GLU A 10 -4.54 -8.45 1.34
CA GLU A 10 -5.61 -7.57 0.87
C GLU A 10 -5.10 -6.14 0.70
N TRP A 11 -4.37 -5.61 1.69
CA TRP A 11 -3.74 -4.28 1.58
C TRP A 11 -2.77 -4.19 0.39
N ILE A 12 -1.93 -5.19 0.16
CA ILE A 12 -1.01 -5.18 -1.01
C ILE A 12 -1.81 -5.13 -2.31
N LEU A 13 -2.85 -5.96 -2.42
CA LEU A 13 -3.70 -6.00 -3.61
C LEU A 13 -4.40 -4.66 -3.85
N GLU A 14 -4.92 -4.02 -2.80
CA GLU A 14 -5.56 -2.71 -2.89
C GLU A 14 -4.58 -1.60 -3.25
N ALA A 15 -3.41 -1.57 -2.60
CA ALA A 15 -2.42 -0.50 -2.77
C ALA A 15 -1.65 -0.60 -4.10
N PHE A 16 -1.36 -1.81 -4.58
CA PHE A 16 -0.51 -2.04 -5.75
C PHE A 16 -1.26 -2.61 -6.96
N GLY A 17 -2.50 -3.07 -6.79
CA GLY A 17 -3.33 -3.63 -7.86
C GLY A 17 -2.90 -5.01 -8.35
N GLU A 18 -2.01 -5.69 -7.62
CA GLU A 18 -1.52 -7.03 -7.92
C GLU A 18 -1.09 -7.76 -6.63
N ASP A 19 -1.24 -9.08 -6.61
CA ASP A 19 -0.76 -9.92 -5.50
C ASP A 19 0.78 -9.98 -5.47
N PRO A 20 1.40 -10.14 -4.28
CA PRO A 20 2.84 -10.33 -4.17
C PRO A 20 3.24 -11.69 -4.76
N GLU A 21 4.24 -11.70 -5.65
CA GLU A 21 4.84 -12.92 -6.17
C GLU A 21 5.76 -13.60 -5.15
N ALA A 22 6.29 -12.81 -4.21
CA ALA A 22 7.05 -13.28 -3.06
C ALA A 22 6.87 -12.28 -1.92
N LEU A 23 6.90 -12.77 -0.69
CA LEU A 23 6.74 -11.95 0.51
C LEU A 23 7.59 -12.53 1.64
N SER A 24 8.17 -11.66 2.45
CA SER A 24 8.81 -12.02 3.71
C SER A 24 8.53 -10.96 4.77
N VAL A 25 8.22 -11.43 5.97
CA VAL A 25 8.04 -10.55 7.14
C VAL A 25 9.42 -10.15 7.65
N TRP A 26 9.63 -8.84 7.81
CA TRP A 26 10.78 -8.32 8.52
C TRP A 26 10.56 -8.44 10.02
N SER A 27 9.51 -7.79 10.52
CA SER A 27 9.13 -7.74 11.93
C SER A 27 7.61 -7.63 12.03
N VAL A 28 7.05 -8.18 13.11
CA VAL A 28 5.63 -8.08 13.44
C VAL A 28 5.51 -7.93 14.95
N ASP A 29 4.71 -6.97 15.36
CA ASP A 29 4.33 -6.70 16.75
C ASP A 29 2.81 -6.43 16.82
N GLU A 30 2.28 -6.17 18.02
CA GLU A 30 0.84 -5.93 18.23
C GLU A 30 0.32 -4.75 17.39
N ASP A 31 1.12 -3.69 17.24
CA ASP A 31 0.70 -2.43 16.60
C ASP A 31 1.35 -2.19 15.22
N MET A 32 2.29 -3.05 14.80
CA MET A 32 3.11 -2.78 13.61
C MET A 32 3.46 -4.06 12.86
N VAL A 33 3.50 -3.94 11.52
CA VAL A 33 3.97 -5.00 10.64
C VAL A 33 4.88 -4.42 9.56
N GLN A 34 6.10 -4.95 9.48
CA GLN A 34 7.10 -4.56 8.49
C GLN A 34 7.35 -5.73 7.55
N ILE A 35 7.24 -5.46 6.26
CA ILE A 35 7.29 -6.49 5.22
C ILE A 35 8.18 -6.10 4.05
N LEU A 36 8.74 -7.11 3.41
CA LEU A 36 9.41 -7.03 2.13
C LEU A 36 8.65 -7.90 1.14
N PHE A 37 8.30 -7.36 -0.03
CA PHE A 37 7.58 -8.14 -1.04
C PHE A 37 8.01 -7.81 -2.46
N ARG A 38 7.85 -8.80 -3.34
CA ARG A 38 8.10 -8.73 -4.77
C ARG A 38 6.79 -8.67 -5.53
N LEU A 39 6.72 -7.75 -6.47
CA LEU A 39 5.66 -7.65 -7.46
C LEU A 39 6.26 -7.86 -8.86
N SER A 40 5.44 -7.80 -9.91
CA SER A 40 5.89 -8.15 -11.27
C SER A 40 7.03 -7.29 -11.84
N ASP A 41 7.19 -6.04 -11.37
CA ASP A 41 8.17 -5.08 -11.89
C ASP A 41 9.03 -4.38 -10.82
N LYS A 42 8.88 -4.75 -9.55
CA LYS A 42 9.44 -4.00 -8.42
C LYS A 42 9.50 -4.85 -7.16
N VAL A 43 10.31 -4.40 -6.23
CA VAL A 43 10.28 -4.83 -4.83
C VAL A 43 9.90 -3.66 -3.96
N VAL A 44 9.25 -3.95 -2.85
CA VAL A 44 8.75 -2.97 -1.89
C VAL A 44 9.15 -3.39 -0.49
N ILE A 45 9.55 -2.39 0.29
CA ILE A 45 9.68 -2.49 1.74
C ILE A 45 8.61 -1.58 2.33
N SER A 46 7.76 -2.09 3.20
CA SER A 46 6.69 -1.32 3.83
C SER A 46 6.76 -1.42 5.34
N ASP A 47 6.50 -0.30 5.99
CA ASP A 47 6.29 -0.13 7.41
C ASP A 47 4.82 0.23 7.61
N LEU A 48 4.08 -0.67 8.26
CA LEU A 48 2.63 -0.61 8.39
C LEU A 48 2.24 -0.61 9.86
N SER A 49 1.19 0.11 10.20
CA SER A 49 0.61 0.11 11.54
C SER A 49 -0.81 -0.44 11.54
N TRP A 50 -1.22 -1.05 12.66
CA TRP A 50 -2.59 -1.47 12.90
C TRP A 50 -3.35 -0.33 13.57
N GLN A 51 -4.43 0.16 12.95
CA GLN A 51 -5.35 1.13 13.54
C GLN A 51 -6.79 0.69 13.31
N ASP A 52 -7.55 0.47 14.39
CA ASP A 52 -8.98 0.15 14.34
C ASP A 52 -9.32 -0.96 13.33
N GLU A 53 -8.61 -2.10 13.41
CA GLU A 53 -8.72 -3.27 12.50
C GLU A 53 -8.33 -3.00 11.03
N LYS A 54 -7.68 -1.87 10.75
CA LYS A 54 -7.18 -1.52 9.42
C LYS A 54 -5.67 -1.37 9.42
N ILE A 55 -5.10 -1.70 8.28
CA ILE A 55 -3.69 -1.47 7.99
C ILE A 55 -3.52 -0.05 7.46
N LEU A 56 -2.65 0.72 8.12
CA LEU A 56 -2.20 2.03 7.65
C LEU A 56 -0.74 1.94 7.18
N GLU A 57 -0.45 2.55 6.05
CA GLU A 57 0.93 2.68 5.54
C GLU A 57 1.61 3.88 6.19
N GLU A 58 2.63 3.64 7.02
CA GLU A 58 3.44 4.69 7.61
C GLU A 58 4.55 5.14 6.63
N ALA A 59 5.22 4.17 6.00
CA ALA A 59 6.25 4.43 5.02
C ALA A 59 6.46 3.24 4.07
N SER A 60 6.85 3.54 2.82
CA SER A 60 7.34 2.53 1.89
C SER A 60 8.56 2.97 1.09
N LEU A 61 9.46 2.02 0.85
CA LEU A 61 10.54 2.12 -0.12
C LEU A 61 10.26 1.22 -1.33
N VAL A 62 9.88 1.84 -2.44
CA VAL A 62 9.63 1.13 -3.71
C VAL A 62 10.88 1.18 -4.60
N VAL A 63 11.40 0.01 -4.98
CA VAL A 63 12.52 -0.15 -5.91
C VAL A 63 12.03 -0.83 -7.18
N ARG A 64 11.86 -0.04 -8.25
CA ARG A 64 11.44 -0.55 -9.57
C ARG A 64 12.62 -1.13 -10.33
N LEU A 65 12.38 -2.23 -11.03
CA LEU A 65 13.38 -2.88 -11.87
C LEU A 65 13.99 -1.93 -12.91
N SER A 66 13.18 -1.04 -13.49
CA SER A 66 13.61 -0.05 -14.47
C SER A 66 14.62 0.97 -13.93
N ASN A 67 14.67 1.14 -12.61
CA ASN A 67 15.51 2.11 -11.92
C ASN A 67 16.57 1.47 -11.02
N TRP A 68 16.61 0.14 -10.98
CA TRP A 68 17.54 -0.61 -10.18
C TRP A 68 18.86 -0.83 -10.91
N LYS A 69 19.94 -0.90 -10.14
CA LYS A 69 21.26 -1.41 -10.57
C LYS A 69 21.73 -2.44 -9.56
N PRO A 70 22.50 -3.46 -9.95
CA PRO A 70 23.05 -4.42 -9.00
C PRO A 70 23.78 -3.74 -7.83
N ASN A 71 23.48 -4.17 -6.61
CA ASN A 71 24.04 -3.62 -5.36
C ASN A 71 23.70 -2.14 -5.11
N SER A 72 22.55 -1.66 -5.62
CA SER A 72 22.10 -0.28 -5.40
C SER A 72 21.22 -0.11 -4.17
N ILE A 73 20.74 -1.20 -3.58
CA ILE A 73 20.06 -1.21 -2.29
C ILE A 73 21.13 -1.32 -1.20
N LEU A 74 21.24 -0.27 -0.39
CA LEU A 74 22.20 -0.21 0.71
C LEU A 74 21.47 -0.36 2.04
N THR A 75 22.01 -1.22 2.89
CA THR A 75 21.54 -1.42 4.26
C THR A 75 22.61 -1.01 5.25
N ARG A 76 22.18 -0.43 6.37
CA ARG A 76 23.07 -0.14 7.48
C ARG A 76 22.31 -0.28 8.79
N ARG A 77 22.80 -1.16 9.66
CA ARG A 77 22.39 -1.17 11.07
C ARG A 77 22.87 0.09 11.80
N MET A 78 21.96 0.72 12.52
CA MET A 78 22.18 1.91 13.33
C MET A 78 22.58 1.53 14.77
N PRO A 79 23.17 2.45 15.56
CA PRO A 79 23.61 2.16 16.92
C PRO A 79 22.49 1.73 17.89
N ASP A 80 21.26 2.17 17.63
CA ASP A 80 20.03 1.80 18.33
C ASP A 80 19.45 0.44 17.87
N GLY A 81 20.11 -0.23 16.94
CA GLY A 81 19.74 -1.55 16.43
C GLY A 81 18.83 -1.53 15.20
N PHE A 82 18.21 -0.39 14.89
CA PHE A 82 17.34 -0.23 13.71
C PHE A 82 18.13 -0.42 12.42
N VAL A 83 17.45 -0.82 11.34
CA VAL A 83 18.09 -1.06 10.05
C VAL A 83 17.58 -0.05 9.04
N ARG A 84 18.50 0.78 8.52
CA ARG A 84 18.18 1.75 7.47
C ARG A 84 18.42 1.14 6.10
N PHE A 85 17.37 1.10 5.28
CA PHE A 85 17.43 0.78 3.87
C PHE A 85 17.49 2.06 3.05
N THR A 86 18.33 2.09 2.03
CA THR A 86 18.52 3.25 1.14
C THR A 86 18.60 2.79 -0.30
N HIS A 87 17.84 3.45 -1.17
CA HIS A 87 17.98 3.31 -2.62
C HIS A 87 17.82 4.68 -3.26
N ARG A 88 18.88 5.13 -3.97
CA ARG A 88 19.00 6.50 -4.49
C ARG A 88 18.82 7.53 -3.35
N SER A 89 17.88 8.48 -3.49
CA SER A 89 17.57 9.50 -2.48
C SER A 89 16.52 9.05 -1.46
N LYS A 90 15.91 7.86 -1.64
CA LYS A 90 14.86 7.36 -0.76
C LYS A 90 15.44 6.45 0.31
N LYS A 91 14.82 6.49 1.50
CA LYS A 91 15.21 5.71 2.66
C LYS A 91 13.98 5.27 3.45
N ILE A 92 14.09 4.13 4.13
CA ILE A 92 13.15 3.64 5.13
C ILE A 92 13.96 3.04 6.29
N ILE A 93 13.40 3.07 7.49
CA ILE A 93 14.04 2.55 8.70
C ILE A 93 13.12 1.47 9.26
N LEU A 94 13.66 0.29 9.50
CA LEU A 94 12.92 -0.84 10.04
C LEU A 94 13.40 -1.19 11.45
N ALA A 95 12.52 -1.84 12.20
CA ALA A 95 12.72 -2.27 13.58
C ALA A 95 13.96 -3.16 13.73
N PRO A 96 14.59 -3.15 14.93
CA PRO A 96 15.75 -3.97 15.22
C PRO A 96 15.39 -5.45 15.23
N GLU A 97 15.83 -6.18 14.20
CA GLU A 97 15.66 -7.63 14.11
C GLU A 97 16.98 -8.39 14.24
N VAL A 98 16.89 -9.66 14.67
CA VAL A 98 18.04 -10.57 14.80
C VAL A 98 18.65 -10.88 13.42
N ARG A 99 17.84 -10.81 12.36
CA ARG A 99 18.28 -11.03 10.98
C ARG A 99 19.34 -10.00 10.58
N SER A 100 20.37 -10.44 9.84
CA SER A 100 21.41 -9.54 9.33
C SER A 100 20.80 -8.49 8.39
N ASP A 101 21.28 -7.25 8.49
CA ASP A 101 20.93 -6.19 7.54
C ASP A 101 21.32 -6.54 6.10
N GLN A 102 22.43 -7.26 5.92
CA GLN A 102 22.87 -7.77 4.62
C GLN A 102 21.94 -8.85 4.05
N TRP A 103 21.24 -9.61 4.90
CA TRP A 103 20.31 -10.63 4.43
C TRP A 103 19.14 -10.01 3.68
N ALA A 104 18.53 -8.95 4.21
CA ALA A 104 17.39 -8.30 3.55
C ALA A 104 17.80 -7.56 2.28
N ALA A 105 18.98 -6.92 2.26
CA ALA A 105 19.53 -6.37 1.02
C ALA A 105 19.70 -7.47 -0.03
N GLY A 106 20.31 -8.60 0.34
CA GLY A 106 20.53 -9.74 -0.55
C GLY A 106 19.22 -10.36 -1.06
N LEU A 107 18.18 -10.45 -0.21
CA LEU A 107 16.85 -10.92 -0.60
C LEU A 107 16.25 -10.04 -1.70
N LEU A 108 16.23 -8.72 -1.48
CA LEU A 108 15.67 -7.74 -2.42
C LEU A 108 16.45 -7.71 -3.74
N GLU A 109 17.78 -7.68 -3.66
CA GLU A 109 18.68 -7.72 -4.83
C GLU A 109 18.52 -9.04 -5.60
N GLY A 110 18.34 -10.16 -4.90
CA GLY A 110 18.04 -11.46 -5.50
C GLY A 110 16.73 -11.44 -6.28
N TRP A 111 15.64 -10.96 -5.68
CA TRP A 111 14.36 -10.82 -6.36
C TRP A 111 14.44 -9.92 -7.60
N LEU A 112 15.17 -8.80 -7.52
CA LEU A 112 15.37 -7.90 -8.67
C LEU A 112 16.21 -8.56 -9.77
N SER A 113 17.24 -9.31 -9.41
CA SER A 113 18.06 -10.08 -10.34
C SER A 113 17.25 -11.16 -11.06
N ASP A 114 16.40 -11.90 -10.32
CA ASP A 114 15.52 -12.93 -10.88
C ASP A 114 14.53 -12.32 -11.89
N MET A 115 13.93 -11.18 -11.54
CA MET A 115 13.04 -10.45 -12.45
C MET A 115 13.79 -9.94 -13.68
N HIS A 116 15.02 -9.42 -13.51
CA HIS A 116 15.87 -8.98 -14.62
C HIS A 116 16.20 -10.16 -15.55
N GLY A 117 16.58 -11.30 -15.00
CA GLY A 117 16.85 -12.55 -15.72
C GLY A 117 15.62 -13.05 -16.48
N ALA A 118 14.45 -13.10 -15.83
CA ALA A 118 13.19 -13.50 -16.45
C ALA A 118 12.71 -12.54 -17.56
N ASN A 119 13.06 -11.25 -17.49
CA ASN A 119 12.78 -10.27 -18.53
C ASN A 119 13.81 -10.28 -19.68
N SER A 120 15.01 -10.82 -19.43
CA SER A 120 16.02 -11.06 -20.47
C SER A 120 15.69 -12.29 -21.35
N VAL A 121 14.83 -13.20 -20.84
CA VAL A 121 14.20 -14.25 -21.65
C VAL A 121 13.04 -13.62 -22.46
N PRO A 122 13.03 -13.69 -23.80
CA PRO A 122 12.05 -12.96 -24.60
C PRO A 122 10.60 -13.40 -24.31
N LYS A 123 9.85 -12.62 -23.52
CA LYS A 123 8.40 -12.80 -23.35
C LYS A 123 7.68 -12.48 -24.67
N SER A 124 6.80 -13.37 -25.12
CA SER A 124 6.08 -13.21 -26.39
C SER A 124 5.24 -11.91 -26.42
N ARG A 125 5.12 -11.28 -27.60
CA ARG A 125 4.39 -10.01 -27.81
C ARG A 125 2.95 -10.04 -27.25
N ALA A 126 2.29 -11.20 -27.27
CA ALA A 126 0.95 -11.39 -26.74
C ALA A 126 0.87 -11.25 -25.21
N GLN A 127 1.87 -11.75 -24.48
CA GLN A 127 1.93 -11.66 -23.02
C GLN A 127 2.15 -10.21 -22.55
N ARG A 128 2.99 -9.44 -23.27
CA ARG A 128 3.19 -8.00 -23.00
C ARG A 128 1.89 -7.20 -23.19
N ILE A 129 1.14 -7.47 -24.25
CA ILE A 129 -0.15 -6.80 -24.53
C ILE A 129 -1.19 -7.17 -23.48
N SER A 130 -1.21 -8.43 -23.02
CA SER A 130 -2.15 -8.88 -21.99
C SER A 130 -1.92 -8.18 -20.64
N GLY A 131 -0.66 -8.02 -20.22
CA GLY A 131 -0.32 -7.30 -18.99
C GLY A 131 -0.73 -5.82 -19.04
N ILE A 132 -0.46 -5.13 -20.16
CA ILE A 132 -0.86 -3.74 -20.36
C ILE A 132 -2.39 -3.58 -20.37
N LYS A 133 -3.13 -4.53 -20.96
CA LYS A 133 -4.60 -4.53 -20.93
C LYS A 133 -5.13 -4.64 -19.50
N ARG A 134 -4.60 -5.56 -18.70
CA ARG A 134 -4.98 -5.72 -17.29
C ARG A 134 -4.70 -4.47 -16.48
N GLN A 135 -3.53 -3.87 -16.62
CA GLN A 135 -3.20 -2.60 -15.95
C GLN A 135 -4.15 -1.47 -16.34
N ARG A 136 -4.50 -1.36 -17.64
CA ARG A 136 -5.48 -0.37 -18.12
C ARG A 136 -6.87 -0.62 -17.54
N ASP A 137 -7.31 -1.87 -17.44
CA ASP A 137 -8.61 -2.22 -16.88
C ASP A 137 -8.65 -1.94 -15.36
N THR A 138 -7.55 -2.19 -14.63
CA THR A 138 -7.42 -1.82 -13.21
C THR A 138 -7.48 -0.31 -13.00
N VAL A 139 -6.73 0.48 -13.80
CA VAL A 139 -6.77 1.96 -13.74
C VAL A 139 -8.18 2.47 -14.07
N THR A 140 -8.86 1.85 -15.03
CA THR A 140 -10.25 2.21 -15.39
C THR A 140 -11.18 1.98 -14.20
N LYS A 141 -11.09 0.82 -13.54
CA LYS A 141 -11.88 0.49 -12.35
C LYS A 141 -11.60 1.42 -11.16
N LEU A 142 -10.33 1.79 -10.95
CA LEU A 142 -9.95 2.75 -9.91
C LEU A 142 -10.50 4.16 -10.18
N ILE A 143 -10.50 4.60 -11.44
CA ILE A 143 -11.11 5.88 -11.84
C ILE A 143 -12.64 5.83 -11.67
N GLU A 144 -13.28 4.73 -12.03
CA GLU A 144 -14.72 4.52 -11.80
C GLU A 144 -15.06 4.56 -10.30
N GLN A 145 -14.27 3.91 -9.46
CA GLN A 145 -14.42 3.92 -8.01
C GLN A 145 -14.20 5.33 -7.43
N ALA A 146 -13.16 6.05 -7.85
CA ALA A 146 -12.87 7.42 -7.39
C ALA A 146 -13.99 8.41 -7.78
N ASN A 147 -14.55 8.26 -8.98
CA ASN A 147 -15.70 9.05 -9.42
C ASN A 147 -16.98 8.69 -8.64
N LEU A 148 -17.23 7.40 -8.38
CA LEU A 148 -18.39 6.96 -7.61
C LEU A 148 -18.35 7.47 -6.16
N THR A 149 -17.18 7.49 -5.50
CA THR A 149 -17.03 8.03 -4.15
C THR A 149 -17.30 9.54 -4.12
N THR A 150 -16.83 10.28 -5.13
CA THR A 150 -17.07 11.73 -5.25
C THR A 150 -18.55 12.02 -5.50
N ILE A 151 -19.19 11.28 -6.41
CA ILE A 151 -20.63 11.41 -6.70
C ILE A 151 -21.48 11.01 -5.49
N ARG A 152 -21.08 9.98 -4.73
CA ARG A 152 -21.80 9.56 -3.51
C ARG A 152 -21.72 10.62 -2.42
N ASN A 153 -20.55 11.20 -2.20
CA ASN A 153 -20.38 12.32 -1.28
C ASN A 153 -21.18 13.56 -1.71
N GLU A 154 -21.28 13.79 -3.02
CA GLU A 154 -22.05 14.91 -3.56
C GLU A 154 -23.57 14.67 -3.47
N ILE A 155 -24.03 13.42 -3.63
CA ILE A 155 -25.41 13.00 -3.37
C ILE A 155 -25.73 13.14 -1.87
N ASP A 156 -24.88 12.65 -0.98
CA ASP A 156 -25.07 12.76 0.48
C ASP A 156 -25.14 14.24 0.91
N PHE A 157 -24.31 15.09 0.30
CA PHE A 157 -24.35 16.54 0.50
C PHE A 157 -25.63 17.17 -0.04
N ILE A 158 -26.09 16.76 -1.22
CA ILE A 158 -27.35 17.23 -1.81
C ILE A 158 -28.54 16.79 -0.95
N ASP A 159 -28.57 15.54 -0.49
CA ASP A 159 -29.62 15.00 0.39
C ASP A 159 -29.65 15.70 1.74
N HIS A 160 -28.49 16.01 2.33
CA HIS A 160 -28.40 16.84 3.53
C HIS A 160 -28.94 18.27 3.30
N ARG A 161 -28.62 18.89 2.15
CA ARG A 161 -29.17 20.20 1.79
C ARG A 161 -30.67 20.14 1.57
N LEU A 162 -31.17 19.08 0.94
CA LEU A 162 -32.60 18.85 0.67
C LEU A 162 -33.38 18.65 1.98
N ALA A 163 -32.86 17.85 2.90
CA ALA A 163 -33.45 17.63 4.22
C ALA A 163 -33.49 18.92 5.06
N THR A 164 -32.44 19.75 4.97
CA THR A 164 -32.36 21.03 5.67
C THR A 164 -33.31 22.07 5.07
N ALA A 165 -33.42 22.12 3.74
CA ALA A 165 -34.39 22.97 3.05
C ALA A 165 -35.82 22.55 3.35
N ASN A 166 -36.09 21.24 3.38
CA ASN A 166 -37.41 20.69 3.72
C ASN A 166 -37.80 21.05 5.16
N ARG A 167 -36.91 20.88 6.15
CA ARG A 167 -37.14 21.34 7.54
C ARG A 167 -37.45 22.84 7.66
N ARG A 168 -36.80 23.67 6.85
CA ARG A 168 -37.04 25.13 6.84
C ARG A 168 -38.38 25.49 6.19
N LEU A 169 -38.83 24.71 5.21
CA LEU A 169 -40.10 24.90 4.51
C LEU A 169 -41.30 24.31 5.26
N THR A 170 -41.11 23.23 6.03
CA THR A 170 -42.17 22.60 6.86
C THR A 170 -42.37 23.27 8.22
N GLY A 171 -41.48 24.16 8.64
CA GLY A 171 -41.71 25.03 9.79
C GLY A 171 -41.64 24.36 11.17
N GLU A 172 -40.92 23.26 11.33
CA GLU A 172 -40.65 22.70 12.66
C GLU A 172 -39.72 23.63 13.45
N ARG A 173 -40.32 24.39 14.39
CA ARG A 173 -39.56 25.13 15.40
C ARG A 173 -38.86 24.14 16.34
N PRO A 174 -37.62 24.43 16.78
CA PRO A 174 -37.04 23.69 17.90
C PRO A 174 -37.93 23.90 19.13
N ASN A 175 -38.45 22.82 19.69
CA ASN A 175 -39.15 22.84 20.97
C ASN A 175 -38.16 23.23 22.08
N TYR A 176 -38.09 24.52 22.40
CA TYR A 176 -37.66 24.95 23.71
C TYR A 176 -38.81 24.67 24.68
N SER A 177 -38.70 23.56 25.40
CA SER A 177 -39.54 23.30 26.57
C SER A 177 -39.07 24.22 27.69
N SER A 178 -39.85 25.26 27.97
CA SER A 178 -39.76 26.05 29.19
C SER A 178 -41.15 26.08 29.80
N SER A 179 -41.36 25.33 30.90
CA SER A 179 -42.33 25.59 31.97
C SER A 179 -42.22 24.49 33.03
N GLU A 180 -41.83 24.93 34.24
CA GLU A 180 -42.01 24.41 35.62
C GLU A 180 -40.74 24.89 36.37
N GLU A 181 -40.69 26.00 37.11
CA GLU A 181 -41.66 26.93 37.73
C GLU A 181 -41.15 28.38 37.64
#